data_AF-A0A0E3P0G0-F1
#
_entry.id   AF-A0A0E3P0G0-F1
#
_cell.length_a   1.000
_cell.length_b   1.000
_cell.length_c   1.000
_cell.angle_alpha   90.00
_cell.angle_beta   90.00
_cell.angle_gamma   90.00
#
_symmetry.space_group_name_H-M   'P 1'
#
loop_
_entity.id
_entity.type
_entity.pdbx_description
1 polymer ?
#
loop_
_entity_poly.entity_id
_entity_poly.type
_entity_poly.pdbx_seq_one_letter_code
_entity_poly.pdbx_strand_id
1 'polypeptide(L)'
;MTNDGNVDLTGVSVKDSLITLTGPTGDDKDPGVLNVGEIWTYKGCYTVTQEDINTNGDGDGFIENTATVESDQLQPETDSEQVSI
;
A
#
# COMPACT_ATOMS: atom_id res chain seq x y z
N MET A 1 6.66 2.01 -3.40
CA MET A 1 7.55 0.85 -3.21
C MET A 1 8.76 0.98 -4.09
N THR A 2 9.89 0.43 -3.65
CA THR A 2 11.15 0.39 -4.39
C THR A 2 11.68 -1.04 -4.36
N ASN A 3 12.17 -1.56 -5.48
CA ASN A 3 12.89 -2.83 -5.49
C ASN A 3 14.40 -2.57 -5.34
N ASP A 4 14.86 -2.47 -4.09
CA ASP A 4 16.28 -2.34 -3.73
C ASP A 4 17.04 -3.69 -3.70
N GLY A 5 16.38 -4.76 -4.14
CA GLY A 5 16.94 -6.10 -4.19
C GLY A 5 17.87 -6.32 -5.38
N ASN A 6 18.09 -7.60 -5.70
CA ASN A 6 18.88 -8.04 -6.86
C ASN A 6 18.12 -8.98 -7.79
N VAL A 7 16.82 -9.16 -7.56
CA VAL A 7 15.91 -9.99 -8.35
C VAL A 7 14.69 -9.16 -8.71
N ASP A 8 14.22 -9.30 -9.95
CA ASP A 8 13.00 -8.67 -10.43
C ASP A 8 11.77 -9.27 -9.75
N LEU A 9 10.78 -8.45 -9.42
CA LEU A 9 9.55 -8.90 -8.76
C LEU A 9 8.39 -8.99 -9.75
N THR A 10 7.71 -10.14 -9.78
CA THR A 10 6.53 -10.42 -10.61
C THR A 10 5.31 -10.63 -9.73
N GLY A 11 4.13 -10.55 -10.35
CA GLY A 11 2.86 -10.72 -9.63
C GLY A 11 2.65 -9.64 -8.55
N VAL A 12 3.31 -8.49 -8.70
CA VAL A 12 3.30 -7.43 -7.70
C VAL A 12 1.90 -6.87 -7.56
N SER A 13 1.34 -6.96 -6.36
CA SER A 13 0.04 -6.38 -6.03
C SER A 13 0.12 -5.62 -4.71
N VAL A 14 -0.56 -4.48 -4.64
CA VAL A 14 -0.70 -3.70 -3.41
C VAL A 14 -2.17 -3.61 -3.06
N LYS A 15 -2.49 -3.91 -1.80
CA LYS A 15 -3.86 -3.89 -1.27
C LYS A 15 -3.87 -3.07 0.00
N ASP A 16 -4.98 -2.39 0.24
CA ASP A 16 -5.23 -1.67 1.48
C ASP A 16 -6.70 -1.90 1.84
N SER A 17 -6.99 -2.13 3.13
CA SER A 17 -8.34 -2.45 3.60
C SER A 17 -9.26 -1.23 3.66
N LEU A 18 -8.70 -0.03 3.82
CA LEU A 18 -9.47 1.20 3.98
C LEU A 18 -9.61 1.99 2.69
N ILE A 19 -8.68 1.83 1.75
CA ILE A 19 -8.66 2.60 0.49
C ILE A 19 -8.58 1.73 -0.75
N THR A 20 -9.19 2.21 -1.82
CA THR A 20 -8.89 1.72 -3.16
C THR A 20 -7.67 2.45 -3.70
N LEU A 21 -6.62 1.71 -4.03
CA LEU A 21 -5.40 2.25 -4.61
C LEU A 21 -5.54 2.46 -6.12
N THR A 22 -4.88 3.49 -6.62
CA THR A 22 -4.72 3.84 -8.04
C THR A 22 -3.24 3.85 -8.40
N GLY A 23 -2.91 3.44 -9.63
CA GLY A 23 -1.53 3.21 -10.08
C GLY A 23 -1.33 1.75 -10.56
N PRO A 24 -0.07 1.27 -10.60
CA PRO A 24 1.16 2.00 -10.31
C PRO A 24 1.48 3.05 -11.37
N THR A 25 2.20 4.09 -10.98
CA THR A 25 3.08 4.83 -11.91
C THR A 25 4.51 4.34 -11.75
N GLY A 26 5.28 4.30 -12.84
CA GLY A 26 6.67 3.82 -12.83
C GLY A 26 6.85 2.39 -13.38
N ASP A 27 5.77 1.77 -13.86
CA ASP A 27 5.78 0.49 -14.58
C ASP A 27 6.09 0.71 -16.09
N ASP A 28 7.26 1.27 -16.37
CA ASP A 28 7.60 1.81 -17.70
C ASP A 28 8.60 0.96 -18.50
N LYS A 29 9.39 0.12 -17.84
CA LYS A 29 10.50 -0.61 -18.48
C LYS A 29 10.10 -2.01 -18.97
N ASP A 30 9.54 -2.82 -18.08
CA ASP A 30 9.01 -4.15 -18.36
C ASP A 30 7.63 -4.30 -17.71
N PRO A 31 6.54 -3.98 -18.44
CA PRO A 31 5.20 -3.86 -17.87
C PRO A 31 4.76 -5.07 -17.04
N GLY A 32 4.38 -4.81 -15.79
CA GLY A 32 3.97 -5.83 -14.82
C GLY A 32 5.13 -6.49 -14.07
N VAL A 33 6.37 -6.04 -14.28
CA VAL A 33 7.57 -6.51 -13.59
C VAL A 33 8.24 -5.33 -12.91
N LEU A 34 8.35 -5.37 -11.58
CA LEU A 34 9.08 -4.35 -10.83
C LEU A 34 10.57 -4.71 -10.87
N ASN A 35 11.30 -4.14 -11.84
CA ASN A 35 12.70 -4.47 -12.02
C ASN A 35 13.57 -3.93 -10.87
N VAL A 36 14.78 -4.48 -10.73
CA VAL A 36 15.77 -3.95 -9.77
C VAL A 36 16.04 -2.46 -9.99
N GLY A 37 15.91 -1.69 -8.91
CA GLY A 37 16.10 -0.23 -8.89
C GLY A 37 14.88 0.57 -9.33
N GLU A 38 13.78 -0.08 -9.68
CA GLU A 38 12.54 0.61 -10.04
C GLU A 38 11.70 1.00 -8.83
N ILE A 39 10.86 2.01 -9.05
CA ILE A 39 9.96 2.56 -8.05
C ILE A 39 8.56 2.57 -8.65
N TRP A 40 7.65 1.86 -7.99
CA TRP A 40 6.22 1.96 -8.29
C TRP A 40 5.53 2.80 -7.22
N THR A 41 4.69 3.72 -7.69
CA THR A 41 3.91 4.60 -6.81
C THR A 41 2.42 4.32 -6.96
N TYR A 42 1.78 4.05 -5.83
CA TYR A 42 0.33 3.91 -5.71
C TYR A 42 -0.22 5.09 -4.91
N LYS A 43 -1.46 5.48 -5.20
CA LYS A 43 -2.15 6.56 -4.51
C LYS A 43 -3.54 6.12 -4.11
N GLY A 44 -3.95 6.44 -2.90
CA GLY A 44 -5.34 6.36 -2.47
C GLY A 44 -5.60 7.42 -1.40
N CYS A 45 -6.87 7.68 -1.15
CA CYS A 45 -7.30 8.62 -0.13
C CYS A 45 -8.37 7.97 0.73
N TYR A 46 -8.19 8.01 2.05
CA TYR A 46 -9.24 7.69 2.99
C TYR A 46 -9.96 8.98 3.38
N THR A 47 -11.29 8.95 3.42
CA THR A 47 -12.10 10.07 3.92
C THR A 47 -12.66 9.67 5.28
N VAL A 48 -12.23 10.39 6.31
CA VAL A 48 -12.75 10.20 7.68
C VAL A 48 -14.26 10.38 7.70
N THR A 49 -14.93 9.47 8.37
CA THR A 49 -16.38 9.43 8.52
C THR A 49 -16.81 9.85 9.91
N GLN A 50 -18.10 10.18 10.07
CA GLN A 50 -18.67 10.43 11.38
C GLN A 50 -18.71 9.16 12.24
N GLU A 51 -18.74 7.98 11.61
CA GLU A 51 -18.71 6.71 12.32
C GLU A 51 -17.36 6.52 13.02
N ASP A 52 -16.25 6.77 12.33
CA ASP A 52 -14.91 6.67 12.93
C ASP A 52 -14.83 7.56 14.19
N ILE A 53 -15.33 8.79 14.12
CA ILE A 53 -15.40 9.71 15.27
C ILE A 53 -16.27 9.12 16.39
N ASN A 54 -17.44 8.59 16.04
CA ASN A 54 -18.39 8.04 17.02
C ASN A 54 -17.86 6.77 17.69
N THR A 55 -17.09 5.95 16.99
CA THR A 55 -16.42 4.77 17.52
C THR A 55 -15.08 5.09 18.17
N ASN A 56 -14.60 6.34 18.04
CA ASN A 56 -13.28 6.78 18.47
C ASN A 56 -12.18 5.90 17.86
N GLY A 57 -12.21 5.71 16.53
CA GLY A 57 -11.24 4.86 15.83
C GLY A 57 -11.31 3.41 16.31
N ASP A 58 -12.52 2.83 16.32
CA ASP A 58 -12.76 1.48 16.87
C ASP A 58 -12.36 1.30 18.34
N GLY A 59 -12.20 2.42 19.06
CA GLY A 59 -12.02 2.48 20.51
C GLY A 59 -10.61 2.84 20.97
N ASP A 60 -9.62 2.89 20.07
CA ASP A 60 -8.22 3.20 20.42
C ASP A 60 -7.83 4.66 20.15
N GLY A 61 -8.68 5.43 19.47
CA GLY A 61 -8.49 6.84 19.14
C GLY A 61 -7.77 7.09 17.82
N PHE A 62 -7.57 6.07 16.99
CA PHE A 62 -6.81 6.17 15.75
C PHE A 62 -7.55 5.58 14.55
N ILE A 63 -7.27 6.14 13.38
CA ILE A 63 -7.55 5.51 12.10
C ILE A 63 -6.24 4.90 11.62
N GLU A 64 -6.20 3.57 11.51
CA GLU A 64 -5.05 2.82 11.03
C GLU A 64 -5.21 2.44 9.55
N ASN A 65 -4.39 3.00 8.67
CA ASN A 65 -4.39 2.67 7.25
C ASN A 65 -3.17 1.78 6.95
N THR A 66 -3.39 0.53 6.57
CA THR A 66 -2.33 -0.45 6.31
C THR A 66 -2.36 -0.93 4.88
N ALA A 67 -1.27 -0.69 4.15
CA ALA A 67 -1.04 -1.21 2.82
C ALA A 67 -0.18 -2.48 2.88
N THR A 68 -0.60 -3.53 2.18
CA THR A 68 0.13 -4.79 2.02
C THR A 68 0.60 -4.94 0.58
N VAL A 69 1.89 -5.19 0.39
CA VAL A 69 2.47 -5.59 -0.90
C VAL A 69 2.71 -7.09 -0.93
N GLU A 70 2.37 -7.72 -2.05
CA GLU A 70 2.60 -9.14 -2.34
C GLU A 70 3.37 -9.26 -3.66
N SER A 71 4.20 -10.30 -3.79
CA SER A 71 4.87 -10.68 -5.05
C SER A 71 5.12 -12.19 -5.07
N ASP A 72 5.54 -12.74 -6.21
CA ASP A 72 5.87 -14.16 -6.32
C ASP A 72 7.20 -14.54 -5.64
N GLN A 73 8.08 -13.56 -5.42
CA GLN A 73 9.45 -13.79 -4.92
C GLN A 73 9.61 -13.53 -3.41
N LEU A 74 8.71 -12.76 -2.80
CA LEU A 74 8.80 -12.35 -1.41
C LEU A 74 7.51 -12.68 -0.65
N GLN A 75 7.62 -12.82 0.67
CA GLN A 75 6.44 -12.85 1.53
C GLN A 75 5.74 -11.48 1.52
N PRO A 76 4.44 -11.44 1.86
CA PRO A 76 3.75 -10.18 1.99
C PRO A 76 4.41 -9.26 3.02
N GLU A 77 4.59 -8.00 2.66
CA GLU A 77 5.11 -6.95 3.54
C GLU A 77 4.04 -5.87 3.73
N THR A 78 4.06 -5.19 4.87
CA THR A 78 3.05 -4.18 5.22
C THR A 78 3.70 -2.86 5.61
N ASP A 79 3.03 -1.77 5.27
CA ASP A 79 3.34 -0.43 5.75
C ASP A 79 2.07 0.22 6.30
N SER A 80 2.16 0.86 7.46
CA SER A 80 1.00 1.34 8.22
C SER A 80 1.18 2.78 8.65
N GLU A 81 0.11 3.56 8.53
CA GLU A 81 0.03 4.93 9.02
C GLU A 81 -1.15 5.09 9.97
N GLN A 82 -0.98 5.91 10.99
CA GLN A 82 -2.03 6.19 11.98
C GLN A 82 -2.31 7.69 12.09
N VAL A 83 -3.58 8.04 12.18
CA VAL A 83 -4.03 9.41 12.43
C VAL A 83 -5.01 9.41 13.59
N SER A 84 -4.79 10.28 14.58
CA SER A 84 -5.70 10.43 15.72
C SER A 84 -7.02 11.07 15.31
N ILE A 85 -8.11 10.59 15.91
CA ILE A 85 -9.46 11.19 15.82
C ILE A 85 -9.66 12.36 16.79
#